data_AF-A0AAV6WSW3-F1
#
_entry.id   AF-A0AAV6WSW3-F1
#
_cell.length_a   1.000
_cell.length_b   1.000
_cell.length_c   1.000
_cell.angle_alpha   90.00
_cell.angle_beta   90.00
_cell.angle_gamma   90.00
#
_symmetry.space_group_name_H-M   'P 1'
#
loop_
_entity.id
_entity.type
_entity.pdbx_description
1 polymer ?
#
loop_
_entity_poly.entity_id
_entity_poly.type
_entity_poly.pdbx_seq_one_letter_code
_entity_poly.pdbx_strand_id
1 'polypeptide(L)'
;MRFVRCGTHCEMESFGCVLLTSLDKLLFDVVSHISPLQRMAEPPFRPREKLVERQKLFQSIHKHTYLKGPMDKITSVAIPMALAGSCLYLIGTGIYNMSHGIGKKE
;
A
#
# COMPACT_ATOMS: atom_id res chain seq x y z
N MET A 1 14.14 -7.15 -12.81
CA MET A 1 13.48 -6.69 -11.58
C MET A 1 14.25 -5.50 -11.05
N ARG A 2 13.72 -4.26 -11.16
CA ARG A 2 14.33 -3.12 -10.49
C ARG A 2 13.66 -2.97 -9.13
N PHE A 3 14.44 -3.21 -8.08
CA PHE A 3 14.07 -2.96 -6.69
C PHE A 3 13.88 -1.44 -6.54
N VAL A 4 12.65 -0.99 -6.33
CA VAL A 4 12.38 0.44 -6.06
C VAL A 4 12.76 0.68 -4.60
N ARG A 5 13.94 1.27 -4.37
CA ARG A 5 14.33 1.82 -3.07
C ARG A 5 13.31 2.88 -2.65
N CYS A 6 12.77 2.70 -1.45
CA CYS A 6 12.03 3.73 -0.72
C CYS A 6 13.02 4.81 -0.24
N GLY A 7 12.94 6.02 -0.79
CA GLY A 7 13.36 7.24 -0.08
C GLY A 7 12.11 7.80 0.62
N THR A 8 12.16 8.39 1.81
CA THR A 8 13.19 9.27 2.36
C THR A 8 12.97 9.42 3.87
N HIS A 9 13.86 8.88 4.69
CA HIS A 9 14.36 9.48 5.95
C HIS A 9 15.47 8.57 6.48
N CYS A 10 16.73 8.88 6.18
CA CYS A 10 17.88 8.31 6.86
C CYS A 10 19.05 9.27 6.68
N GLU A 11 19.04 10.34 7.48
CA GLU A 11 20.25 11.11 7.75
C GLU A 11 21.02 10.38 8.87
N MET A 12 22.36 10.39 8.78
CA MET A 12 23.34 9.82 9.71
C MET A 12 23.46 8.28 9.77
N GLU A 13 24.51 7.75 9.12
CA GLU A 13 25.48 6.73 9.64
C GLU A 13 26.32 6.15 8.46
N SER A 14 27.29 6.94 7.98
CA SER A 14 28.02 6.70 6.71
C SER A 14 29.11 5.61 6.76
N PHE A 15 29.36 4.94 7.90
CA PHE A 15 30.44 3.95 8.01
C PHE A 15 29.97 2.50 8.20
N GLY A 16 28.81 2.25 8.81
CA GLY A 16 28.26 0.89 8.97
C GLY A 16 27.69 0.28 7.67
N CYS A 17 27.31 1.13 6.71
CA CYS A 17 26.60 0.73 5.51
C CYS A 17 27.48 -0.05 4.50
N VAL A 18 28.79 0.23 4.45
CA VAL A 18 29.70 -0.43 3.49
C VAL A 18 29.94 -1.90 3.87
N LEU A 19 30.05 -2.22 5.16
CA LEU A 19 30.27 -3.59 5.62
C LEU A 19 29.03 -4.48 5.45
N LEU A 20 27.82 -3.92 5.69
CA LEU A 20 26.55 -4.63 5.45
C LEU A 20 26.36 -4.97 3.97
N THR A 21 26.66 -4.04 3.06
CA THR A 21 26.49 -4.30 1.61
C THR A 21 27.41 -5.39 1.05
N SER A 22 28.52 -5.70 1.73
CA SER A 22 29.44 -6.75 1.28
C SER A 22 28.99 -8.15 1.74
N LEU A 23 28.37 -8.24 2.91
CA LEU A 23 27.72 -9.47 3.40
C LEU A 23 26.42 -9.77 2.65
N ASP A 24 25.65 -8.74 2.28
CA ASP A 24 24.46 -8.88 1.42
C ASP A 24 24.79 -9.44 0.03
N LYS A 25 25.91 -9.02 -0.57
CA LYS A 25 26.37 -9.55 -1.87
C LYS A 25 26.70 -11.04 -1.78
N LEU A 26 27.44 -11.45 -0.75
CA LEU A 26 27.82 -12.84 -0.57
C LEU A 26 26.61 -13.74 -0.29
N LEU A 27 25.64 -13.25 0.49
CA LEU A 27 24.39 -13.95 0.74
C LEU A 27 23.55 -14.09 -0.53
N PHE A 28 23.49 -13.04 -1.36
CA PHE A 28 22.78 -13.08 -2.64
C PHE A 28 23.43 -14.03 -3.64
N ASP A 29 24.77 -14.07 -3.72
CA ASP A 29 25.50 -15.01 -4.57
C ASP A 29 25.26 -16.46 -4.13
N VAL A 30 25.33 -16.77 -2.83
CA VAL A 30 25.07 -18.12 -2.29
C VAL A 30 23.60 -18.55 -2.50
N VAL A 31 22.64 -17.66 -2.28
CA VAL A 31 21.20 -17.93 -2.54
C VAL A 31 20.93 -18.13 -4.04
N SER A 32 21.60 -17.38 -4.91
CA SER A 32 21.44 -17.52 -6.37
C SER A 32 21.99 -18.86 -6.89
N HIS A 33 23.03 -19.40 -6.25
CA HIS A 33 23.65 -20.66 -6.64
C HIS A 33 22.97 -21.91 -6.03
N ILE A 34 22.19 -21.76 -4.95
CA ILE A 34 21.40 -22.83 -4.31
C ILE A 34 20.03 -23.04 -5.00
N SER A 35 19.65 -22.17 -5.93
CA SER A 35 18.30 -22.16 -6.54
C SER A 35 18.08 -22.90 -7.88
N PRO A 36 18.91 -23.85 -8.39
CA PRO A 36 18.55 -24.52 -9.65
C PRO A 36 17.50 -25.64 -9.50
N LEU A 37 17.12 -26.05 -8.28
CA LEU A 37 16.18 -27.17 -8.03
C LEU A 37 14.78 -26.76 -7.52
N GLN A 38 14.18 -25.69 -8.05
CA GLN A 38 12.72 -25.47 -7.94
C GLN A 38 12.08 -25.02 -9.25
N ARG A 39 12.42 -25.71 -10.35
CA ARG A 39 11.67 -25.62 -11.62
C ARG A 39 10.49 -26.60 -11.71
N MET A 40 9.96 -27.04 -10.58
CA MET A 40 8.74 -27.83 -10.47
C MET A 40 7.66 -26.97 -9.82
N ALA A 41 6.95 -26.16 -10.60
CA ALA A 41 5.77 -25.45 -10.13
C ALA A 41 4.84 -25.27 -11.32
N GLU A 42 3.62 -25.81 -11.19
CA GLU A 42 2.54 -25.60 -12.14
C GLU A 42 2.43 -24.12 -12.51
N PRO A 43 2.33 -23.77 -13.80
CA PRO A 43 2.18 -22.37 -14.18
C PRO A 43 0.95 -21.81 -13.45
N PRO A 44 1.04 -20.59 -12.90
CA PRO A 44 -0.07 -20.01 -12.16
C PRO A 44 -1.34 -20.02 -13.01
N PHE A 45 -2.50 -20.17 -12.37
CA PHE A 45 -3.81 -20.24 -13.01
C PHE A 45 -4.14 -19.08 -13.97
N ARG A 46 -3.36 -17.98 -13.90
CA ARG A 46 -3.48 -16.84 -14.81
C ARG A 46 -2.15 -16.54 -15.51
N PRO A 47 -2.18 -16.23 -16.82
CA PRO A 47 -0.99 -15.78 -17.57
C PRO A 47 -0.33 -14.56 -16.91
N ARG A 48 1.01 -14.54 -16.87
CA ARG A 48 1.81 -13.47 -16.23
C ARG A 48 1.79 -12.17 -17.03
N GLU A 49 1.43 -12.24 -18.31
CA GLU A 49 1.34 -11.12 -19.25
C GLU A 49 0.38 -10.04 -18.72
N LYS A 50 -0.78 -10.46 -18.20
CA LYS A 50 -1.79 -9.56 -17.61
C LYS A 50 -1.27 -8.81 -16.39
N LEU A 51 -0.39 -9.43 -15.59
CA LEU A 51 0.21 -8.78 -14.42
C LEU A 51 1.23 -7.74 -14.85
N VAL A 52 2.04 -8.04 -15.86
CA VAL A 52 3.05 -7.10 -16.38
C VAL A 52 2.39 -5.86 -16.98
N GLU A 53 1.26 -6.02 -17.69
CA GLU A 53 0.47 -4.88 -18.21
C GLU A 53 -0.04 -3.97 -17.09
N ARG A 54 -0.62 -4.56 -16.04
CA ARG A 54 -1.10 -3.79 -14.87
C ARG A 54 0.06 -3.13 -14.12
N GLN A 55 1.20 -3.81 -13.98
CA GLN A 55 2.40 -3.26 -13.36
C GLN A 55 2.93 -2.05 -14.13
N LYS A 56 3.00 -2.12 -15.47
CA LYS A 56 3.39 -0.98 -16.31
C LYS A 56 2.43 0.20 -16.13
N LEU A 57 1.12 -0.06 -16.12
CA LEU A 57 0.09 0.97 -15.92
C LEU A 57 0.21 1.65 -14.55
N PHE A 58 0.36 0.89 -13.46
CA PHE A 58 0.44 1.46 -12.11
C PHE A 58 1.80 2.08 -11.76
N GLN A 59 2.86 1.72 -12.51
CA GLN A 59 4.20 2.32 -12.38
C GLN A 59 4.36 3.58 -13.23
N SER A 60 3.62 3.74 -14.33
CA SER A 60 3.64 4.96 -15.14
C SER A 60 2.89 6.14 -14.51
N ILE A 61 2.00 5.88 -13.55
CA ILE A 61 1.19 6.91 -12.88
C ILE A 61 1.94 7.46 -11.65
N HIS A 62 2.33 8.74 -11.73
CA HIS A 62 2.95 9.49 -10.62
C HIS A 62 1.90 10.08 -9.66
N LYS A 63 1.14 9.22 -8.97
CA LYS A 63 0.18 9.59 -7.90
C LYS A 63 0.42 8.76 -6.65
N HIS A 64 -0.09 9.22 -5.50
CA HIS A 64 -0.11 8.43 -4.27
C HIS A 64 -0.90 7.12 -4.46
N THR A 65 -0.50 6.08 -3.71
CA THR A 65 -0.95 4.69 -3.88
C THR A 65 -2.47 4.52 -3.91
N TYR A 66 -3.20 5.28 -3.09
CA TYR A 66 -4.66 5.20 -2.94
C TYR A 66 -5.44 5.98 -4.02
N LEU A 67 -4.76 6.67 -4.95
CA LEU A 67 -5.37 7.43 -6.06
C LEU A 67 -4.89 6.95 -7.44
N LYS A 68 -4.27 5.77 -7.53
CA LYS A 68 -3.68 5.28 -8.78
C LYS A 68 -4.75 4.81 -9.77
N GLY A 69 -5.73 4.03 -9.31
CA GLY A 69 -6.83 3.54 -10.12
C GLY A 69 -7.99 4.52 -10.22
N PRO A 70 -8.79 4.48 -11.31
CA PRO A 70 -10.04 5.21 -11.39
C PRO A 70 -11.07 4.73 -10.36
N MET A 71 -11.09 3.42 -10.08
CA MET A 71 -11.93 2.83 -9.03
C MET A 71 -11.51 3.30 -7.63
N ASP A 72 -10.20 3.48 -7.43
CA ASP A 72 -9.65 3.90 -6.14
C ASP A 72 -10.11 5.31 -5.73
N LYS A 73 -10.46 6.17 -6.71
CA LYS A 73 -11.06 7.49 -6.43
C LYS A 73 -12.43 7.36 -5.78
N ILE A 74 -13.24 6.41 -6.23
CA ILE A 74 -14.59 6.20 -5.68
C ILE A 74 -14.47 5.58 -4.29
N THR A 75 -13.64 4.55 -4.13
CA THR A 75 -13.52 3.80 -2.88
C THR A 75 -12.74 4.54 -1.80
N SER A 76 -11.76 5.37 -2.16
CA SER A 76 -10.91 6.06 -1.19
C SER A 76 -11.37 7.48 -0.87
N VAL A 77 -12.16 8.11 -1.75
CA VAL A 77 -12.61 9.50 -1.56
C VAL A 77 -14.12 9.57 -1.34
N ALA A 78 -14.91 9.08 -2.29
CA ALA A 78 -16.36 9.28 -2.25
C ALA A 78 -17.04 8.51 -1.11
N ILE A 79 -16.79 7.20 -1.01
CA ILE A 79 -17.41 6.36 0.03
C ILE A 79 -16.98 6.80 1.44
N PRO A 80 -15.68 6.99 1.73
CA PRO A 80 -15.26 7.36 3.08
C PRO A 80 -15.71 8.78 3.45
N MET A 81 -15.74 9.73 2.50
CA MET A 81 -16.21 11.09 2.77
C MET A 81 -17.72 11.12 3.05
N ALA A 82 -18.53 10.40 2.27
CA ALA A 82 -19.96 10.31 2.51
C ALA A 82 -20.28 9.64 3.86
N LEU A 83 -19.56 8.55 4.19
CA LEU A 83 -19.72 7.85 5.45
C LEU A 83 -19.27 8.71 6.64
N ALA A 84 -18.10 9.35 6.55
CA ALA A 84 -17.61 10.22 7.60
C ALA A 84 -18.56 11.41 7.83
N GLY A 85 -19.05 12.02 6.74
CA GLY A 85 -20.02 13.12 6.82
C GLY A 85 -21.32 12.72 7.50
N SER A 86 -21.89 11.56 7.14
CA SER A 86 -23.12 11.08 7.77
C SER A 86 -22.92 10.73 9.24
N CYS A 87 -21.80 10.08 9.58
CA CYS A 87 -21.45 9.79 10.98
C CYS A 87 -21.30 11.07 11.80
N LEU A 88 -20.56 12.06 11.31
CA LEU A 88 -20.38 13.34 12.01
C LEU A 88 -21.70 14.08 12.23
N TYR A 89 -22.59 14.06 11.24
CA TYR A 89 -23.92 14.66 11.36
C TYR A 89 -24.76 13.99 12.46
N LEU A 90 -24.80 12.65 12.49
CA LEU A 90 -25.53 11.91 13.51
C LEU A 90 -24.93 12.11 14.91
N ILE A 91 -23.61 12.18 15.02
CA ILE A 91 -22.93 12.47 16.29
C ILE A 91 -23.26 13.89 16.76
N GLY A 92 -23.19 14.89 15.87
CA GLY A 92 -23.49 16.28 16.20
C GLY A 92 -24.93 16.47 16.68
N THR A 93 -25.88 15.92 15.93
CA THR A 93 -27.30 15.97 16.31
C THR A 93 -27.60 15.16 17.57
N GLY A 94 -26.94 14.02 17.77
CA GLY A 94 -27.03 13.23 19.00
C GLY A 94 -26.59 14.02 20.23
N ILE A 95 -25.40 14.64 20.18
CA ILE A 95 -24.88 15.47 21.27
C ILE A 95 -25.77 16.70 21.50
N TYR A 96 -26.25 17.33 20.44
CA TYR A 96 -27.15 18.47 20.53
C TYR A 96 -28.45 18.11 21.26
N ASN A 97 -29.10 17.01 20.87
CA ASN A 97 -30.34 16.55 21.50
C ASN A 97 -30.14 16.18 22.98
N MET A 98 -29.04 15.49 23.31
CA MET A 98 -28.69 15.14 24.69
C MET A 98 -28.41 16.37 25.55
N SER A 99 -27.65 17.34 25.03
CA SER A 99 -27.30 18.57 25.76
C SER A 99 -28.47 19.49 26.01
N HIS A 100 -29.46 19.53 25.10
CA HIS A 100 -30.65 20.35 25.23
C HIS A 100 -31.84 19.61 25.87
N GLY A 101 -31.68 18.33 26.22
CA GLY A 101 -32.74 17.51 26.82
C GLY A 101 -33.93 17.23 25.89
N ILE A 102 -33.73 17.32 24.57
CA ILE A 102 -34.76 17.15 23.54
C ILE A 102 -34.80 15.67 23.11
N GLY A 103 -35.99 15.16 22.76
CA GLY A 103 -36.15 13.79 22.24
C GLY A 103 -36.37 12.71 23.30
N LYS A 104 -36.83 13.09 24.50
CA LYS A 104 -37.36 12.12 25.45
C LYS A 104 -38.66 11.53 24.90
N LYS A 105 -38.76 10.19 24.91
CA LYS A 105 -40.05 9.54 24.75
C LYS A 105 -40.85 9.73 26.04
N GLU A 106 -42.13 10.00 25.89
CA GLU A 106 -43.13 9.88 26.94
C GLU A 106 -43.21 8.47 27.54
#